data_AF-A0AA41JL51-F1
#
_entry.id   AF-A0AA41JL51-F1
#
_cell.length_a   1.000
_cell.length_b   1.000
_cell.length_c   1.000
_cell.angle_alpha   90.00
_cell.angle_beta   90.00
_cell.angle_gamma   90.00
#
_symmetry.space_group_name_H-M   'P 1'
#
loop_
_entity.id
_entity.type
_entity.pdbx_description
1 polymer ?
#
loop_
_entity_poly.entity_id
_entity_poly.type
_entity_poly.pdbx_seq_one_letter_code
_entity_poly.pdbx_strand_id
1 'polypeptide(L)' 'MGDSFEEVVALYESETTPGKRAELLKEIDLFEERYAADLDHEFIDRYDHDFDPPLRGFTTASFFDALRQLLSA' A
#
# COMPACT_ATOMS: atom_id res chain seq x y z
N MET A 1 18.71 -5.56 -5.81
CA MET A 1 18.76 -4.11 -5.59
C MET A 1 17.39 -3.80 -5.05
N GLY A 2 17.31 -3.45 -3.77
CA GLY A 2 16.02 -3.31 -3.11
C GLY A 2 15.49 -1.93 -3.43
N ASP A 3 14.43 -1.85 -4.22
CA ASP A 3 13.65 -0.63 -4.34
C ASP A 3 13.07 -0.37 -2.95
N SER A 4 13.56 0.68 -2.29
CA SER A 4 13.02 1.07 -0.99
C SER A 4 11.54 1.44 -1.16
N PHE A 5 10.72 1.26 -0.12
CA PHE A 5 9.28 1.59 -0.20
C PHE A 5 9.02 2.99 -0.79
N GLU A 6 9.83 3.98 -0.40
CA GLU A 6 9.78 5.34 -0.94
C GLU A 6 10.12 5.42 -2.44
N GLU A 7 11.07 4.61 -2.94
CA GLU A 7 11.42 4.56 -4.36
C GLU A 7 10.31 3.92 -5.20
N VAL A 8 9.69 2.85 -4.69
CA VAL A 8 8.54 2.20 -5.34
C VAL A 8 7.36 3.17 -5.42
N VAL A 9 7.09 3.90 -4.34
CA VAL A 9 6.00 4.89 -4.33
C VAL A 9 6.33 6.07 -5.24
N ALA A 10 7.55 6.59 -5.22
CA ALA A 10 7.96 7.68 -6.11
C ALA A 10 7.89 7.27 -7.59
N LEU A 11 8.24 6.02 -7.91
CA LEU A 11 8.09 5.47 -9.25
C LEU A 11 6.60 5.39 -9.63
N TYR A 12 5.78 4.79 -8.77
CA TYR A 12 4.33 4.70 -8.97
C TYR A 12 3.72 6.09 -9.17
N GLU A 13 4.09 7.08 -8.36
CA GLU A 13 3.68 8.46 -8.53
C GLU A 13 4.08 9.00 -9.91
N SER A 14 5.34 8.83 -10.31
CA SER A 14 5.82 9.34 -11.60
C SER A 14 5.10 8.71 -12.80
N GLU A 15 4.66 7.45 -12.68
CA GLU A 15 4.04 6.68 -13.76
C GLU A 15 2.50 6.73 -13.76
N THR A 16 1.88 7.29 -12.72
CA THR A 16 0.42 7.30 -12.55
C THR A 16 -0.18 8.69 -12.60
N THR A 17 -1.39 8.77 -13.14
CA THR A 17 -2.15 10.02 -13.14
C THR A 17 -2.81 10.25 -11.78
N PRO A 18 -3.14 11.51 -11.43
CA PRO A 18 -3.86 11.82 -10.19
C PRO A 18 -5.17 11.02 -10.02
N GLY A 19 -5.85 10.72 -11.13
CA GLY A 19 -7.06 9.88 -11.12
C GLY A 19 -6.78 8.44 -10.65
N LYS A 20 -5.70 7.82 -11.14
CA LYS A 20 -5.29 6.47 -10.71
C LYS A 20 -4.88 6.44 -9.24
N ARG A 21 -4.18 7.48 -8.76
CA ARG A 21 -3.83 7.61 -7.34
C ARG A 21 -5.08 7.70 -6.47
N ALA A 22 -6.09 8.47 -6.89
CA ALA A 22 -7.36 8.56 -6.18
C ALA A 22 -8.16 7.25 -6.21
N GLU A 23 -8.07 6.47 -7.29
CA GLU A 23 -8.66 5.12 -7.35
C GLU A 23 -7.96 4.17 -6.37
N LEU A 24 -6.63 4.15 -6.34
CA LEU A 24 -5.87 3.35 -5.39
C LEU A 24 -6.22 3.68 -3.93
N LEU A 25 -6.33 4.98 -3.59
CA LEU A 25 -6.74 5.40 -2.24
C LEU A 25 -8.13 4.88 -1.87
N LYS A 26 -9.08 4.87 -2.81
CA LYS A 26 -10.40 4.28 -2.60
C LYS A 26 -10.36 2.77 -2.44
N GLU A 27 -9.51 2.08 -3.20
CA GLU A 27 -9.32 0.63 -3.05
C GLU A 27 -8.77 0.29 -1.67
N ILE A 28 -7.83 1.08 -1.15
CA ILE A 28 -7.32 0.97 0.21
C ILE A 28 -8.45 1.15 1.23
N ASP A 29 -9.26 2.20 1.11
CA ASP A 29 -10.39 2.45 2.02
C ASP A 29 -11.40 1.28 2.01
N LEU A 30 -11.73 0.76 0.83
CA LEU A 30 -12.64 -0.39 0.68
C LEU A 30 -12.04 -1.68 1.25
N PHE A 31 -10.73 -1.88 1.09
CA PHE A 31 -10.05 -3.04 1.64
C PHE A 31 -10.03 -3.00 3.17
N GLU A 32 -9.74 -1.85 3.76
CA GLU A 32 -9.80 -1.65 5.21
C GLU A 32 -11.21 -1.84 5.76
N GLU A 33 -12.25 -1.29 5.12
CA GLU A 33 -13.63 -1.47 5.55
C GLU A 33 -14.04 -2.95 5.49
N ARG A 34 -13.64 -3.65 4.44
CA ARG A 34 -14.01 -5.05 4.20
C ARG A 34 -13.30 -6.03 5.13
N TYR A 35 -12.04 -5.75 5.47
CA TYR A 35 -11.19 -6.66 6.24
C TYR A 35 -10.76 -6.08 7.59
N ALA A 36 -11.49 -5.10 8.14
CA ALA A 36 -11.15 -4.41 9.38
C ALA A 36 -10.82 -5.34 10.57
N ALA A 37 -11.42 -6.54 10.62
CA ALA A 37 -11.18 -7.51 11.67
C ALA A 37 -9.83 -8.24 11.57
N ASP A 38 -9.33 -8.48 10.36
CA ASP A 38 -8.17 -9.34 10.07
C ASP A 38 -7.31 -8.76 8.93
N LEU A 39 -7.13 -7.44 8.92
CA LEU A 39 -6.53 -6.68 7.82
C LEU A 39 -5.13 -7.17 7.44
N ASP A 40 -4.27 -7.35 8.44
CA ASP A 40 -2.89 -7.80 8.24
C ASP A 40 -2.85 -9.22 7.65
N HIS A 41 -3.72 -10.11 8.14
CA HIS A 41 -3.79 -11.49 7.65
C HIS A 41 -4.27 -11.56 6.20
N GLU A 42 -5.36 -10.85 5.90
CA GLU A 42 -5.97 -10.79 4.57
C GLU A 42 -5.09 -10.09 3.54
N PHE A 43 -4.21 -9.19 3.98
CA PHE A 43 -3.22 -8.54 3.14
C PHE A 43 -2.03 -9.46 2.87
N ILE A 44 -1.47 -10.09 3.91
CA ILE A 44 -0.37 -11.04 3.78
C ILE A 44 -0.80 -12.22 2.90
N ASP A 45 -1.96 -12.83 3.14
CA ASP A 45 -2.45 -13.96 2.32
C ASP A 45 -2.53 -13.62 0.82
N ARG A 46 -2.93 -12.39 0.50
CA ARG A 46 -3.09 -11.94 -0.89
C ARG A 46 -1.83 -11.40 -1.53
N TYR A 47 -0.96 -10.74 -0.77
CA TYR A 47 0.09 -9.89 -1.31
C TYR A 47 1.49 -10.20 -0.76
N ASP A 48 1.66 -11.04 0.27
CA ASP A 48 2.98 -11.35 0.84
C ASP A 48 3.98 -11.84 -0.22
N HIS A 49 3.50 -12.54 -1.24
CA HIS A 49 4.31 -13.01 -2.36
C HIS A 49 4.82 -11.91 -3.30
N ASP A 50 4.15 -10.75 -3.33
CA ASP A 50 4.56 -9.57 -4.11
C ASP A 50 5.50 -8.64 -3.32
N PHE A 51 5.58 -8.79 -2.00
CA PHE A 51 6.43 -7.96 -1.13
C PHE A 51 7.71 -8.71 -0.72
N ASP A 52 8.81 -8.45 -1.43
CA ASP A 52 10.16 -8.89 -1.04
C ASP A 52 11.06 -7.68 -0.70
N PRO A 53 11.53 -7.51 0.56
CA PRO A 53 11.27 -8.34 1.73
C PRO A 53 9.84 -8.14 2.30
N PRO A 54 9.36 -9.06 3.16
CA PRO A 54 8.10 -8.88 3.88
C PRO A 54 8.08 -7.53 4.59
N LEU A 55 6.90 -6.99 4.88
CA LEU A 55 6.62 -5.75 5.64
C LEU A 55 7.22 -5.76 7.07
N ARG A 56 8.53 -5.99 7.22
CA ARG A 56 9.22 -6.25 8.48
C ARG A 56 9.10 -5.02 9.37
N GLY A 57 8.16 -5.09 10.32
CA GLY A 57 7.90 -4.05 11.30
C GLY A 57 6.74 -3.11 10.96
N PHE A 58 6.06 -3.28 9.82
CA PHE A 58 4.86 -2.53 9.46
C PHE A 58 3.63 -3.41 9.53
N THR A 59 2.57 -2.92 10.17
CA THR A 59 1.21 -3.44 9.95
C THR A 59 0.70 -2.92 8.61
N THR A 60 -0.25 -3.63 8.01
CA THR A 60 -0.91 -3.19 6.77
C THR A 60 -1.55 -1.82 6.95
N ALA A 61 -2.11 -1.53 8.13
CA ALA A 61 -2.63 -0.20 8.46
C ALA A 61 -1.55 0.89 8.39
N SER A 62 -0.35 0.66 8.98
CA SER A 62 0.76 1.62 8.90
C SER A 62 1.31 1.77 7.48
N PHE A 63 1.29 0.70 6.70
CA PHE A 63 1.67 0.72 5.28
C PHE A 63 0.68 1.56 4.45
N PHE A 64 -0.62 1.37 4.66
CA PHE A 64 -1.67 2.15 4.01
C PHE A 64 -1.64 3.62 4.40
N ASP A 65 -1.37 3.92 5.67
CA ASP A 65 -1.21 5.30 6.13
C ASP A 65 -0.01 5.99 5.45
N ALA A 66 1.12 5.29 5.31
CA ALA A 66 2.28 5.79 4.59
C ALA A 66 1.98 6.03 3.09
N LEU A 67 1.26 5.11 2.43
CA LEU A 67 0.80 5.29 1.05
C LEU A 67 -0.11 6.51 0.90
N ARG A 68 -1.05 6.72 1.83
CA ARG A 68 -1.93 7.89 1.83
C ARG A 68 -1.14 9.18 1.93
N GLN A 69 -0.17 9.25 2.84
CA GLN A 69 0.66 10.43 3.03
C GLN A 69 1.47 10.78 1.78
N LEU A 70 2.04 9.76 1.12
CA LEU A 70 2.83 9.95 -0.10
C LEU A 70 1.96 10.35 -1.29
N LEU A 71 0.81 9.70 -1.50
CA LEU A 71 -0.04 9.92 -2.67
C LEU A 71 -0.95 11.15 -2.57
N SER A 72 -1.10 11.72 -1.36
CA SER A 72 -1.90 12.94 -1.13
C SER A 72 -1.09 14.24 -1.24
N ALA A 73 0.22 14.16 -1.49
CA ALA A 73 1.11 15.30 -1.71
C ALA A 73 1.03 15.83 -3.15
#